data_AF-A0A9D2FR74-F1
#
_entry.id   AF-A0A9D2FR74-F1
#
_cell.length_a   1.000
_cell.length_b   1.000
_cell.length_c   1.000
_cell.angle_alpha   90.00
_cell.angle_beta   90.00
_cell.angle_gamma   90.00
#
_symmetry.space_group_name_H-M   'P 1'
#
loop_
_entity.id
_entity.type
_entity.pdbx_description
1 polymer ?
#
loop_
_entity_poly.entity_id
_entity_poly.type
_entity_poly.pdbx_seq_one_letter_code
_entity_poly.pdbx_strand_id
1 'polypeptide(L)' 'MGEVRRGCSCGGDRYEDQGIYVHADQLPLTMAYVPMQRFGTTFPLCKGFQLGTIFPDLCKPFCGRRCASR' A
#
# COMPACT_ATOMS: atom_id res chain seq x y z
N MET A 1 45.39 4.66 30.91
CA MET A 1 44.91 3.27 30.69
C MET A 1 43.60 3.10 31.45
N GLY A 2 42.51 2.79 30.75
CA GLY A 2 41.21 2.49 31.37
C GLY A 2 40.03 3.02 30.56
N GLU A 3 39.80 2.46 29.37
CA GLU A 3 38.60 2.66 28.55
C GLU A 3 37.33 2.29 29.33
N VAL A 4 36.35 3.20 29.36
CA VAL A 4 34.96 2.83 29.62
C VAL A 4 34.21 3.03 28.31
N ARG A 5 34.12 1.93 27.56
CA ARG A 5 33.28 1.78 26.37
C ARG A 5 31.82 1.92 26.81
N ARG A 6 31.19 3.05 26.54
CA ARG A 6 29.73 3.20 26.64
C ARG A 6 29.21 3.36 25.22
N GLY A 7 28.56 2.30 24.76
CA GLY A 7 28.10 2.14 23.38
C GLY A 7 27.23 3.31 22.94
N CYS A 8 27.19 3.50 21.61
CA CYS A 8 26.23 4.38 20.97
C CYS A 8 24.84 4.06 21.51
N SER A 9 24.18 5.06 22.10
CA SER A 9 22.75 5.08 22.29
C SER A 9 22.07 5.24 20.93
N CYS A 10 22.25 4.27 20.03
CA CYS A 10 21.24 4.01 19.01
C CYS A 10 20.05 3.46 19.80
N GLY A 11 19.12 4.37 20.10
CA GLY A 11 17.83 4.00 20.68
C GLY A 11 17.29 2.86 19.83
N GLY A 12 17.12 1.70 20.46
CA GLY A 12 16.45 0.59 19.81
C GLY A 12 15.10 1.12 19.35
N ASP A 13 14.84 1.02 18.05
CA ASP A 13 13.50 1.15 17.50
C ASP A 13 12.65 0.13 18.27
N ARG A 14 11.96 0.61 19.31
CA ARG A 14 10.85 -0.11 19.88
C ARG A 14 9.86 -0.20 18.74
N TYR A 15 9.72 -1.38 18.16
CA TYR A 15 8.65 -1.68 17.25
C TYR A 15 7.35 -1.60 18.06
N GLU A 16 6.79 -0.39 18.14
CA GLU A 16 5.42 -0.18 18.57
C GLU A 16 4.52 -0.79 17.50
N ASP A 17 3.94 -1.95 17.84
CA ASP A 17 3.00 -2.75 17.06
C ASP A 17 1.68 -2.01 16.71
N GLN A 18 1.60 -0.70 16.93
CA GLN A 18 0.33 0.02 17.05
C GLN A 18 0.09 1.06 15.94
N GLY A 19 1.03 1.33 15.04
CA GLY A 19 0.98 2.56 14.22
C GLY A 19 -0.14 2.67 13.17
N ILE A 20 -0.72 1.56 12.70
CA ILE A 20 -1.64 1.59 11.54
C ILE A 20 -3.11 1.36 11.89
N TYR A 21 -3.41 0.79 13.06
CA TYR A 21 -4.77 0.41 13.44
C TYR A 21 -5.27 1.01 14.76
N VAL A 22 -4.48 1.83 15.46
CA VAL A 22 -4.89 2.49 16.74
C VAL A 22 -6.22 3.25 16.65
N HIS A 23 -6.56 3.77 15.48
CA HIS A 23 -7.82 4.49 15.26
C HIS A 23 -8.88 3.67 14.54
N ALA A 24 -8.61 2.41 14.16
CA ALA A 24 -9.55 1.57 13.43
C ALA A 24 -10.81 1.25 14.25
N ASP A 25 -10.66 1.09 15.56
CA ASP A 25 -11.77 0.83 16.49
C ASP A 25 -12.69 2.04 16.70
N GLN A 26 -12.22 3.24 16.34
CA GLN A 26 -12.99 4.49 16.43
C GLN A 26 -13.80 4.74 15.15
N LEU A 27 -13.53 4.01 14.08
CA LEU A 27 -14.28 4.09 12.84
C LEU A 27 -15.60 3.31 12.99
N PRO A 28 -16.72 3.81 12.44
CA PRO A 28 -17.94 3.03 12.40
C PRO A 28 -17.68 1.74 11.61
N LEU A 29 -18.30 0.63 12.05
CA LEU A 29 -18.17 -0.66 11.37
C LEU A 29 -18.65 -0.52 9.92
N THR A 30 -17.70 -0.50 8.99
CA THR A 30 -18.00 -0.34 7.56
C THR A 30 -18.27 -1.70 6.94
N MET A 31 -19.38 -1.81 6.22
CA MET A 31 -19.68 -2.96 5.37
C MET A 31 -19.63 -2.49 3.92
N ALA A 32 -18.51 -2.73 3.23
CA ALA A 32 -18.43 -2.48 1.81
C ALA A 32 -19.17 -3.60 1.07
N TYR A 33 -20.25 -3.27 0.36
CA TYR A 33 -20.85 -4.21 -0.58
C TYR A 33 -19.89 -4.39 -1.76
N VAL A 34 -19.23 -5.55 -1.82
CA VAL A 34 -18.38 -5.91 -2.96
C VAL A 34 -19.19 -6.86 -3.85
N PRO A 35 -19.63 -6.42 -5.05
CA PRO A 35 -20.33 -7.31 -5.96
C PRO A 35 -19.40 -8.43 -6.45
N MET A 36 -19.97 -9.59 -6.75
CA MET A 36 -19.21 -10.69 -7.35
C MET A 36 -18.64 -10.26 -8.70
N GLN A 37 -17.32 -10.18 -8.79
CA GLN A 37 -16.63 -9.80 -10.02
C GLN A 37 -16.64 -10.98 -11.00
N ARG A 38 -17.13 -10.73 -12.22
CA ARG A 38 -17.02 -11.68 -13.34
C ARG A 38 -15.75 -11.37 -14.12
N PHE A 39 -14.93 -12.39 -14.38
CA PHE A 39 -13.74 -12.22 -15.20
C PHE A 39 -14.10 -12.14 -16.68
N GLY A 40 -13.57 -11.10 -17.35
CA GLY A 40 -13.67 -10.92 -18.80
C GLY A 40 -12.47 -11.53 -19.51
N THR A 41 -12.09 -10.92 -20.64
CA THR A 41 -10.89 -11.30 -21.38
C THR A 41 -9.62 -10.93 -20.61
N THR A 42 -8.60 -11.76 -20.69
CA THR A 42 -7.31 -11.55 -20.01
C THR A 42 -6.19 -11.42 -21.01
N PHE A 43 -5.17 -10.62 -20.68
CA PHE A 43 -3.93 -10.61 -21.45
C PHE A 43 -3.14 -11.91 -21.29
N PRO A 44 -2.28 -12.25 -22.26
CA PRO A 44 -1.27 -13.28 -22.06
C PRO A 44 -0.33 -12.87 -20.93
N LEU A 45 0.17 -13.86 -20.19
CA LEU A 45 0.85 -13.65 -18.90
C LEU A 45 2.02 -12.67 -18.98
N CYS A 46 2.88 -12.80 -20.00
CA CYS A 46 4.03 -11.90 -20.19
C CYS A 46 3.60 -10.43 -20.38
N LYS A 47 2.51 -10.20 -21.12
CA LYS A 47 1.99 -8.85 -21.35
C LYS A 47 1.33 -8.29 -20.09
N GLY A 48 0.57 -9.11 -19.37
CA GLY A 48 -0.03 -8.71 -18.10
C GLY A 48 1.03 -8.32 -17.06
N PHE A 49 2.13 -9.07 -17.01
CA PHE A 49 3.28 -8.75 -16.14
C PHE A 49 3.93 -7.42 -16.50
N GLN A 50 4.16 -7.14 -17.79
CA GLN A 50 4.72 -5.87 -18.26
C GLN A 50 3.83 -4.66 -17.95
N LEU A 51 2.50 -4.81 -18.05
CA LEU A 51 1.55 -3.73 -17.82
C LEU A 51 1.15 -3.55 -16.35
N GLY A 52 1.46 -4.51 -15.48
CA GLY A 52 1.05 -4.51 -14.07
C GLY A 52 -0.43 -4.85 -13.84
N THR A 53 -1.15 -5.32 -14.87
CA THR A 53 -2.52 -5.84 -14.74
C THR A 53 -2.80 -6.89 -15.82
N ILE A 54 -3.49 -7.97 -15.44
CA ILE A 54 -3.91 -9.03 -16.36
C ILE A 54 -5.20 -8.68 -17.11
N PHE A 55 -5.98 -7.73 -16.58
CA PHE A 55 -7.27 -7.34 -17.13
C PHE A 55 -7.13 -6.10 -18.02
N PRO A 56 -7.48 -6.18 -19.32
CA PRO A 56 -7.44 -5.04 -20.25
C PRO A 56 -8.27 -3.86 -19.78
N ASP A 57 -9.41 -4.11 -19.16
CA ASP A 57 -10.34 -3.07 -18.67
C ASP A 57 -9.72 -2.19 -17.56
N LEU A 58 -8.68 -2.71 -16.89
CA LEU A 58 -7.93 -2.01 -15.86
C LEU A 58 -6.69 -1.28 -16.41
N CYS A 59 -6.29 -1.51 -17.67
CA CYS A 59 -5.22 -0.78 -18.34
C CYS A 59 -5.67 0.63 -18.77
N LYS A 60 -5.90 1.51 -17.80
CA LYS A 60 -6.33 2.89 -18.05
C LYS A 60 -5.09 3.76 -18.30
N PRO A 61 -5.09 4.64 -19.32
CA PRO A 61 -4.00 5.58 -19.53
C PRO A 61 -3.88 6.48 -18.29
N PHE A 62 -2.65 6.80 -17.90
CA PHE A 62 -2.43 7.76 -16.82
C PHE A 62 -2.83 9.16 -17.30
N CYS A 63 -4.03 9.61 -16.91
CA CYS A 63 -4.55 10.92 -17.32
C CYS A 63 -3.88 12.10 -16.60
N GLY A 64 -2.94 11.85 -15.68
CA GLY A 64 -2.00 12.85 -15.16
C GLY A 64 -2.60 14.19 -14.72
N ARG A 65 -3.87 14.23 -14.30
CA ARG A 65 -4.45 15.42 -13.68
C ARG A 65 -3.77 15.59 -12.34
N ARG A 66 -2.69 16.36 -12.33
CA ARG A 66 -2.32 17.15 -11.16
C ARG A 66 -3.54 18.00 -10.84
N CYS A 67 -3.93 18.10 -9.58
CA CYS A 67 -4.83 19.16 -9.13
C CYS A 67 -4.11 20.50 -9.36
N ALA A 68 -4.06 20.97 -10.61
CA ALA A 68 -3.48 22.23 -11.00
C ALA A 68 -4.61 23.26 -10.98
N SER A 69 -4.68 23.96 -9.84
CA SER A 69 -5.29 25.26 -9.56
C SER A 69 -6.78 25.49 -9.87
N ARG A 70 -7.48 25.98 -8.85
CA ARG A 70 -7.99 27.36 -8.89
C ARG A 70 -7.55 28.09 -7.63
#